data_AF-A0AAV9J6A7-F1
#
_entry.id   AF-A0AAV9J6A7-F1
#
_cell.length_a   1.000
_cell.length_b   1.000
_cell.length_c   1.000
_cell.angle_alpha   90.00
_cell.angle_beta   90.00
_cell.angle_gamma   90.00
#
_symmetry.space_group_name_H-M   'P 1'
#
loop_
_entity.id
_entity.type
_entity.pdbx_description
1 polymer ?
#
loop_
_entity_poly.entity_id
_entity_poly.type
_entity_poly.pdbx_seq_one_letter_code
_entity_poly.pdbx_strand_id
1 'polypeptide(L)'
;MVDQADPIEHESWSFKLSLIENAVVSTFKLVNKYIAWHKLPTLIGSFNLLAFRYELRAKNLYDGYASKSEQGTLATDPMTDQRFLTARNSDGKDNSLEMPKMGSSCMRLGRNIPRKRAKKPTEEEMMTPNPRLVSDTFMKRTEDEFKPATSLNLLAAAWIQFQVHDWFFHQMQTEDNYQVPLPPGDDWPSKDGKMTLPKT
;
A
#
# COMPACT_ATOMS: atom_id res chain seq x y z
N MET A 1 -22.79 20.47 -17.80
CA MET A 1 -23.40 20.08 -16.51
C MET A 1 -23.38 18.57 -16.48
N VAL A 2 -22.32 18.00 -15.90
CA VAL A 2 -22.21 16.55 -15.73
C VAL A 2 -22.77 16.25 -14.36
N ASP A 3 -23.80 15.42 -14.35
CA ASP A 3 -24.56 14.96 -13.20
C ASP A 3 -23.62 14.49 -12.09
N GLN A 4 -23.72 15.11 -10.91
CA GLN A 4 -23.11 14.58 -9.70
C GLN A 4 -23.95 13.38 -9.28
N ALA A 5 -23.60 12.21 -9.82
CA ALA A 5 -24.16 10.95 -9.34
C ALA A 5 -23.98 10.90 -7.82
N ASP A 6 -25.09 10.63 -7.12
CA ASP A 6 -25.15 10.46 -5.68
C ASP A 6 -24.00 9.56 -5.20
N PRO A 7 -23.39 9.85 -4.03
CA PRO A 7 -22.34 9.00 -3.50
C PRO A 7 -22.94 7.63 -3.22
N ILE A 8 -22.66 6.67 -4.11
CA ILE A 8 -22.97 5.25 -3.94
C ILE A 8 -22.59 4.88 -2.50
N GLU A 9 -23.60 4.54 -1.69
CA GLU A 9 -23.38 4.01 -0.36
C GLU A 9 -22.51 2.75 -0.50
N HIS A 10 -21.24 2.89 -0.12
CA HIS A 10 -20.35 1.75 -0.07
C HIS A 10 -20.91 0.78 0.97
N GLU A 11 -21.32 -0.42 0.55
CA GLU A 11 -21.50 -1.54 1.47
C GLU A 11 -20.28 -1.59 2.38
N SER A 12 -20.48 -1.33 3.68
CA SER A 12 -19.36 -1.06 4.58
C SER A 12 -18.63 -2.38 4.85
N TRP A 13 -17.51 -2.58 4.15
CA TRP A 13 -16.50 -3.63 4.37
C TRP A 13 -15.84 -3.61 5.76
N SER A 14 -16.37 -2.84 6.70
CA SER A 14 -15.73 -2.63 7.99
C SER A 14 -16.03 -3.82 8.90
N PHE A 15 -15.05 -4.70 9.04
CA PHE A 15 -14.93 -5.56 10.22
C PHE A 15 -15.25 -4.73 11.47
N LYS A 16 -16.27 -5.14 12.23
CA LYS A 16 -16.66 -4.47 13.47
C LYS A 16 -16.05 -5.19 14.64
N LEU A 17 -15.44 -4.42 15.53
CA LEU A 17 -14.90 -4.93 16.78
C LEU A 17 -16.04 -5.41 17.68
N SER A 18 -15.87 -6.58 18.27
CA SER A 18 -16.68 -7.06 19.39
C SER A 18 -16.45 -6.21 20.64
N LEU A 19 -17.27 -6.42 21.68
CA LEU A 19 -17.12 -5.71 22.96
C LEU A 19 -15.74 -5.98 23.61
N ILE A 20 -15.28 -7.22 23.56
CA ILE A 20 -13.98 -7.62 24.13
C ILE A 20 -12.84 -6.95 23.34
N GLU A 21 -12.88 -7.01 22.01
CA GLU A 21 -11.85 -6.37 21.17
C GLU A 21 -11.83 -4.86 21.38
N ASN A 22 -12.98 -4.20 21.50
CA ASN A 22 -13.07 -2.79 21.84
C ASN A 22 -12.45 -2.47 23.20
N ALA A 23 -12.69 -3.31 24.22
CA ALA A 23 -12.10 -3.13 25.54
C ALA A 23 -10.58 -3.29 25.52
N VAL A 24 -10.07 -4.29 24.80
CA VAL A 24 -8.62 -4.51 24.60
C VAL A 24 -7.99 -3.30 23.90
N VAL A 25 -8.56 -2.84 22.79
CA VAL A 25 -8.09 -1.65 22.06
C VAL A 25 -8.07 -0.42 22.96
N SER A 26 -9.15 -0.17 23.70
CA SER A 26 -9.26 1.00 24.58
C SER A 26 -8.25 0.97 25.72
N THR A 27 -8.03 -0.22 26.30
CA THR A 27 -7.04 -0.42 27.37
C THR A 27 -5.63 -0.11 26.86
N PHE A 28 -5.22 -0.69 25.73
CA PHE A 28 -3.87 -0.45 25.22
C PHE A 28 -3.68 0.95 24.66
N LYS A 29 -4.73 1.61 24.16
CA LYS A 29 -4.67 3.05 23.86
C LYS A 29 -4.35 3.89 25.08
N LEU A 30 -4.98 3.58 26.23
CA LEU A 30 -4.70 4.28 27.48
C LEU A 30 -3.24 4.03 27.93
N VAL A 31 -2.80 2.77 27.93
CA VAL A 31 -1.41 2.41 28.26
C VAL A 31 -0.42 3.16 27.34
N ASN A 32 -0.68 3.16 26.03
CA ASN A 32 0.20 3.78 25.03
C ASN A 32 0.29 5.31 25.12
N LYS A 33 -0.61 5.98 25.86
CA LYS A 33 -0.44 7.41 26.19
C LYS A 33 0.76 7.66 27.11
N TYR A 34 1.14 6.66 27.91
CA TYR A 34 2.18 6.80 28.94
C TYR A 34 3.42 5.95 28.64
N ILE A 35 3.25 4.76 28.05
CA ILE A 35 4.34 3.83 27.79
C ILE A 35 4.22 3.31 26.36
N ALA A 36 5.24 3.54 25.54
CA ALA A 36 5.29 2.99 24.19
C ALA A 36 5.27 1.45 24.22
N TRP A 37 4.51 0.83 23.32
CA TRP A 37 4.25 -0.62 23.30
C TRP A 37 5.52 -1.48 23.39
N HIS A 38 6.61 -1.07 22.73
CA HIS A 38 7.87 -1.81 22.66
C HIS A 38 8.72 -1.71 23.94
N LYS A 39 8.29 -0.90 24.92
CA LYS A 39 8.89 -0.81 26.26
C LYS A 39 8.16 -1.67 27.30
N LEU A 40 7.04 -2.29 26.94
CA LEU A 40 6.30 -3.20 27.82
C LEU A 40 7.02 -4.56 27.89
N PRO A 41 6.83 -5.33 28.99
CA PRO A 41 7.26 -6.73 29.03
C PRO A 41 6.73 -7.51 27.83
N THR A 42 7.54 -8.40 27.25
CA THR A 42 7.30 -9.02 25.93
C THR A 42 5.87 -9.51 25.74
N LEU A 43 5.32 -10.29 26.68
CA LEU A 43 3.96 -10.84 26.57
C LEU A 43 2.89 -9.73 26.54
N ILE A 44 3.05 -8.69 27.35
CA ILE A 44 2.13 -7.54 27.39
C ILE A 44 2.26 -6.74 26.10
N GLY A 45 3.49 -6.53 25.62
CA GLY A 45 3.76 -5.91 24.31
C GLY A 45 3.10 -6.68 23.16
N SER A 46 3.12 -8.02 23.19
CA SER A 46 2.44 -8.86 22.20
C SER A 46 0.91 -8.66 22.21
N PHE A 47 0.29 -8.55 23.39
CA PHE A 47 -1.14 -8.22 23.49
C PHE A 47 -1.45 -6.79 22.98
N ASN A 48 -0.52 -5.85 23.17
CA ASN A 48 -0.63 -4.51 22.59
C ASN A 48 -0.60 -4.56 21.05
N LEU A 49 0.27 -5.37 20.46
CA LEU A 49 0.29 -5.59 19.00
C LEU A 49 -1.02 -6.22 18.49
N LEU A 50 -1.63 -7.12 19.27
CA LEU A 50 -2.96 -7.65 18.94
C LEU A 50 -4.02 -6.54 18.94
N ALA A 51 -3.97 -5.62 19.90
CA ALA A 51 -4.85 -4.45 19.94
C ALA A 51 -4.68 -3.55 18.71
N PHE A 52 -3.45 -3.26 18.29
CA PHE A 52 -3.20 -2.55 17.02
C PHE A 52 -3.80 -3.30 15.83
N ARG A 53 -3.62 -4.62 15.75
CA ARG A 53 -4.17 -5.43 14.65
C ARG A 53 -5.70 -5.35 14.58
N TYR A 54 -6.39 -5.42 15.72
CA TYR A 54 -7.85 -5.28 15.75
C TYR A 54 -8.28 -3.91 15.22
N GLU A 55 -7.71 -2.83 15.75
CA GLU A 55 -8.08 -1.49 15.32
C GLU A 55 -7.78 -1.25 13.84
N LEU A 56 -6.59 -1.63 13.37
CA LEU A 56 -6.20 -1.45 11.98
C LEU A 56 -7.07 -2.29 11.03
N ARG A 57 -7.44 -3.53 11.42
CA ARG A 57 -8.37 -4.33 10.61
C ARG A 57 -9.74 -3.66 10.49
N ALA A 58 -10.23 -3.06 11.57
CA ALA A 58 -11.54 -2.41 11.58
C ALA A 58 -11.56 -1.07 10.82
N LYS A 59 -10.42 -0.37 10.75
CA LYS A 59 -10.38 1.04 10.32
C LYS A 59 -9.42 1.34 9.15
N ASN A 60 -8.64 0.36 8.69
CA ASN A 60 -7.56 0.57 7.71
C ASN A 60 -7.56 -0.49 6.60
N LEU A 61 -8.70 -1.07 6.25
CA LEU A 61 -8.86 -1.92 5.07
C LEU A 61 -9.98 -1.34 4.19
N TYR A 62 -9.59 -0.75 3.07
CA TYR A 62 -10.50 -0.13 2.11
C TYR A 62 -10.28 -0.72 0.71
N ASP A 63 -11.36 -1.08 0.04
CA ASP A 63 -11.31 -1.62 -1.33
C ASP A 63 -10.92 -0.52 -2.34
N GLY A 64 -10.22 -0.93 -3.41
CA GLY A 64 -9.87 -0.09 -4.55
C GLY A 64 -11.00 0.00 -5.60
N TYR A 65 -11.99 -0.88 -5.51
CA TYR A 65 -13.18 -0.94 -6.35
C TYR A 65 -14.42 -0.38 -5.64
N ALA A 66 -15.44 -0.05 -6.44
CA ALA A 66 -16.73 0.40 -5.91
C ALA A 66 -17.63 -0.77 -5.46
N SER A 67 -17.42 -1.98 -6.01
CA SER A 67 -18.26 -3.16 -5.80
C SER A 67 -17.43 -4.43 -5.57
N LYS A 68 -17.95 -5.36 -4.76
CA LYS A 68 -17.40 -6.70 -4.54
C LYS A 68 -17.34 -7.52 -5.84
N SER A 69 -18.29 -7.30 -6.75
CA SER A 69 -18.40 -8.07 -7.99
C SER A 69 -17.16 -7.98 -8.88
N GLU A 70 -16.37 -6.91 -8.74
CA GLU A 70 -15.09 -6.75 -9.45
C GLU A 70 -14.07 -7.82 -9.05
N GLN A 71 -14.17 -8.36 -7.83
CA GLN A 71 -13.37 -9.49 -7.34
C GLN A 71 -13.88 -10.85 -7.87
N GLY A 72 -14.88 -10.85 -8.75
CA GLY A 72 -15.53 -12.03 -9.29
C GLY A 72 -16.56 -12.64 -8.35
N THR A 73 -17.43 -13.47 -8.92
CA THR A 73 -18.45 -14.24 -8.21
C THR A 73 -18.52 -15.65 -8.77
N LEU A 74 -19.11 -16.60 -8.04
CA LEU A 74 -19.34 -17.96 -8.54
C LEU A 74 -20.20 -18.00 -9.83
N ALA A 75 -21.03 -16.98 -10.06
CA ALA A 75 -21.88 -16.90 -11.24
C ALA A 75 -21.11 -16.36 -12.47
N THR A 76 -20.21 -15.39 -12.27
CA THR A 76 -19.48 -14.72 -13.36
C THR A 76 -18.13 -15.37 -13.66
N ASP A 77 -17.52 -15.99 -12.66
CA ASP A 77 -16.16 -16.51 -12.69
C ASP A 77 -16.11 -17.90 -12.02
N PRO A 78 -16.84 -18.90 -12.53
CA PRO A 78 -16.82 -20.24 -11.95
C PRO A 78 -15.43 -20.87 -12.10
N MET A 79 -14.98 -21.56 -11.05
CA MET A 79 -13.73 -22.32 -11.07
C MET A 79 -13.76 -23.36 -12.20
N THR A 80 -12.82 -23.26 -13.13
CA THR A 80 -12.78 -24.10 -14.34
C THR A 80 -12.17 -25.47 -14.10
N ASP A 81 -11.35 -25.61 -13.04
CA ASP A 81 -10.66 -26.84 -12.69
C ASP A 81 -10.57 -26.99 -11.17
N GLN A 82 -11.07 -28.12 -10.66
CA GLN A 82 -11.11 -28.45 -9.22
C GLN A 82 -9.72 -28.57 -8.59
N ARG A 83 -8.64 -28.72 -9.39
CA ARG A 83 -7.27 -28.73 -8.87
C ARG A 83 -6.92 -27.47 -8.07
N PHE A 84 -7.55 -26.34 -8.36
CA PHE A 84 -7.26 -25.07 -7.69
C PHE A 84 -7.78 -25.00 -6.24
N LEU A 85 -8.51 -26.03 -5.79
CA LEU A 85 -8.81 -26.21 -4.37
C LEU A 85 -7.56 -26.56 -3.53
N THR A 86 -6.52 -27.11 -4.16
CA THR A 86 -5.31 -27.57 -3.45
C THR A 86 -4.01 -27.08 -4.09
N ALA A 87 -4.05 -26.57 -5.32
CA ALA A 87 -2.91 -26.01 -6.03
C ALA A 87 -3.11 -24.51 -6.29
N ARG A 88 -1.99 -23.76 -6.35
CA ARG A 88 -2.02 -22.33 -6.69
C ARG A 88 -2.20 -22.15 -8.20
N ASN A 89 -3.14 -21.31 -8.58
CA ASN A 89 -3.28 -20.83 -9.95
C ASN A 89 -2.11 -19.89 -10.28
N SER A 90 -1.51 -20.02 -11.48
CA SER A 90 -0.38 -19.17 -11.92
C SER A 90 -0.71 -17.68 -11.97
N ASP A 91 -1.97 -17.33 -12.24
CA ASP A 91 -2.45 -15.94 -12.23
C ASP A 91 -3.02 -15.54 -10.87
N GLY A 92 -3.01 -16.43 -9.87
CA GLY A 92 -3.52 -16.18 -8.51
C GLY A 92 -5.04 -16.25 -8.34
N LYS A 93 -5.79 -16.65 -9.38
CA LYS A 93 -7.25 -16.88 -9.30
C LYS A 93 -7.62 -18.05 -8.39
N ASP A 94 -8.89 -18.09 -8.01
CA ASP A 94 -9.57 -19.18 -7.29
C ASP A 94 -9.06 -19.47 -5.87
N ASN A 95 -8.21 -18.59 -5.33
CA ASN A 95 -7.74 -18.71 -3.94
C ASN A 95 -8.88 -18.43 -2.93
N SER A 96 -9.69 -17.40 -3.22
CA SER A 96 -10.96 -17.20 -2.53
C SER A 96 -12.08 -17.86 -3.33
N LEU A 97 -12.76 -18.83 -2.70
CA LEU A 97 -13.88 -19.53 -3.33
C LEU A 97 -15.11 -18.63 -3.53
N GLU A 98 -15.23 -17.55 -2.75
CA GLU A 98 -16.33 -16.59 -2.89
C GLU A 98 -16.02 -15.47 -3.90
N MET A 99 -14.75 -15.11 -4.02
CA MET A 99 -14.26 -14.00 -4.85
C MET A 99 -13.07 -14.48 -5.70
N PRO A 100 -13.34 -15.18 -6.81
CA PRO A 100 -12.30 -15.90 -7.56
C PRO A 100 -11.15 -15.05 -8.10
N LYS A 101 -11.32 -13.73 -8.24
CA LYS A 101 -10.25 -12.80 -8.67
C LYS A 101 -9.51 -12.15 -7.50
N MET A 102 -9.94 -12.35 -6.25
CA MET A 102 -9.30 -11.71 -5.11
C MET A 102 -7.83 -12.12 -4.99
N GLY A 103 -6.94 -11.13 -5.15
CA GLY A 103 -5.50 -11.33 -5.08
C GLY A 103 -4.86 -11.88 -6.35
N SER A 104 -5.60 -12.01 -7.45
CA SER A 104 -5.04 -12.39 -8.74
C SER A 104 -4.23 -11.24 -9.36
N SER A 105 -3.47 -11.55 -10.42
CA SER A 105 -2.83 -10.56 -11.26
C SER A 105 -3.87 -9.57 -11.85
N CYS A 106 -3.43 -8.36 -12.17
CA CYS A 106 -4.23 -7.29 -12.77
C CYS A 106 -5.43 -6.79 -11.94
N MET A 107 -5.40 -6.99 -10.62
CA MET A 107 -6.37 -6.42 -9.68
C MET A 107 -5.87 -5.11 -9.07
N ARG A 108 -6.80 -4.19 -8.74
CA ARG A 108 -6.45 -2.93 -8.08
C ARG A 108 -5.87 -3.17 -6.69
N LEU A 109 -4.85 -2.40 -6.34
CA LEU A 109 -4.34 -2.35 -4.97
C LEU A 109 -5.40 -1.74 -4.02
N GLY A 110 -5.61 -2.43 -2.90
CA GLY A 110 -6.39 -1.91 -1.77
C GLY A 110 -5.71 -0.71 -1.10
N ARG A 111 -6.39 -0.10 -0.13
CA ARG A 111 -5.88 1.07 0.59
C ARG A 111 -5.99 0.90 2.10
N ASN A 112 -5.01 1.43 2.83
CA ASN A 112 -5.07 1.53 4.29
C ASN A 112 -5.63 2.85 4.81
N ILE A 113 -5.87 3.82 3.92
CA ILE A 113 -6.42 5.15 4.20
C ILE A 113 -7.57 5.39 3.22
N PRO A 114 -8.73 5.91 3.68
CA PRO A 114 -9.87 6.13 2.79
C PRO A 114 -9.56 7.22 1.75
N ARG A 115 -10.06 7.05 0.51
CA ARG A 115 -9.84 8.01 -0.59
C ARG A 115 -10.26 9.45 -0.25
N LYS A 116 -11.30 9.64 0.58
CA LYS A 116 -11.74 10.95 1.04
C LYS A 116 -10.65 11.73 1.79
N ARG A 117 -9.70 11.03 2.44
CA ARG A 117 -8.55 11.60 3.17
C ARG A 117 -7.22 11.50 2.42
N ALA A 118 -7.20 10.81 1.28
CA ALA A 118 -6.01 10.58 0.45
C ALA A 118 -6.38 10.76 -1.02
N LYS A 119 -6.82 11.98 -1.36
CA LYS A 119 -7.16 12.35 -2.73
C LYS A 119 -5.89 12.38 -3.59
N LYS A 120 -6.05 12.19 -4.91
CA LYS A 120 -4.94 12.35 -5.85
C LYS A 120 -4.51 13.83 -5.82
N PRO A 121 -3.21 14.14 -5.65
CA PRO A 121 -2.71 15.51 -5.75
C PRO A 121 -2.81 16.05 -7.19
N THR A 122 -2.84 17.37 -7.34
CA THR A 122 -2.70 18.03 -8.64
C THR A 122 -1.26 17.89 -9.16
N GLU A 123 -1.03 18.16 -10.45
CA GLU A 123 0.33 18.15 -10.99
C GLU A 123 1.22 19.23 -10.36
N GLU A 124 0.66 20.40 -10.03
CA GLU A 124 1.38 21.46 -9.32
C GLU A 124 1.78 21.03 -7.89
N GLU A 125 0.86 20.39 -7.15
CA GLU A 125 1.13 19.84 -5.81
C GLU A 125 2.19 18.73 -5.86
N MET A 126 2.20 17.90 -6.91
CA MET A 126 3.24 16.88 -7.10
C MET A 126 4.61 17.48 -7.42
N MET A 127 4.66 18.67 -8.03
CA MET A 127 5.88 19.35 -8.44
C MET A 127 6.37 20.39 -7.42
N THR A 128 5.65 20.60 -6.32
CA THR A 128 5.95 21.65 -5.34
C THR A 128 6.01 21.08 -3.92
N PRO A 129 7.20 20.98 -3.30
CA PRO A 129 8.51 21.33 -3.86
C PRO A 129 8.93 20.38 -5.00
N ASN A 130 9.86 20.84 -5.83
CA ASN A 130 10.38 20.06 -6.96
C ASN A 130 10.93 18.70 -6.48
N PRO A 131 10.47 17.55 -7.04
CA PRO A 131 10.89 16.23 -6.58
C PRO A 131 12.40 15.97 -6.69
N ARG A 132 13.07 16.52 -7.72
CA ARG A 132 14.54 16.42 -7.87
C ARG A 132 15.25 17.20 -6.78
N LEU A 133 14.76 18.40 -6.44
CA LEU A 133 15.29 19.18 -5.33
C LEU A 133 15.17 18.43 -4.00
N VAL A 134 14.03 17.78 -3.73
CA VAL A 134 13.82 16.96 -2.51
C VAL A 134 14.80 15.79 -2.48
N SER A 135 14.97 15.09 -3.60
CA SER A 135 15.90 13.97 -3.74
C SER A 135 17.34 14.39 -3.44
N ASP A 136 17.82 15.47 -4.05
CA ASP A 136 19.18 15.96 -3.85
C ASP A 136 19.42 16.47 -2.42
N THR A 137 18.47 17.21 -1.87
CA THR A 137 18.61 17.83 -0.54
C THR A 137 18.56 16.80 0.61
N PHE A 138 17.67 15.80 0.51
CA PHE A 138 17.36 14.93 1.66
C PHE A 138 17.70 13.44 1.47
N MET A 139 17.79 12.96 0.22
CA MET A 139 17.95 11.52 -0.06
C MET A 139 19.31 11.16 -0.64
N LYS A 140 20.04 12.13 -1.22
CA LYS A 140 21.39 11.92 -1.73
C LYS A 140 22.29 11.40 -0.61
N ARG A 141 22.96 10.27 -0.89
CA ARG A 141 23.97 9.75 0.03
C ARG A 141 25.13 10.73 0.06
N THR A 142 25.44 11.27 1.23
CA THR A 142 26.65 12.08 1.44
C THR A 142 27.87 11.18 1.21
N GLU A 143 28.86 11.69 0.49
CA GLU A 143 30.05 10.91 0.07
C GLU A 143 30.88 10.40 1.25
N ASP A 144 30.72 11.04 2.42
CA ASP A 144 31.67 10.92 3.51
C ASP A 144 31.43 9.73 4.46
N GLU A 145 30.26 9.07 4.44
CA GLU A 145 30.04 7.91 5.32
C GLU A 145 28.89 6.98 4.90
N PHE A 146 29.24 5.75 4.52
CA PHE A 146 28.25 4.65 4.50
C PHE A 146 27.88 4.28 5.94
N LYS A 147 26.58 4.34 6.27
CA LYS A 147 26.06 3.94 7.59
C LYS A 147 25.61 2.47 7.55
N PRO A 148 26.41 1.52 8.07
CA PRO A 148 26.05 0.11 8.02
C PRO A 148 24.90 -0.23 8.96
N ALA A 149 23.97 -1.08 8.51
CA ALA A 149 23.03 -1.75 9.38
C ALA A 149 23.71 -2.98 10.00
N THR A 150 24.29 -2.85 11.19
CA THR A 150 25.14 -3.90 11.81
C THR A 150 24.40 -5.18 12.17
N SER A 151 23.07 -5.16 12.17
CA SER A 151 22.22 -6.32 12.43
C SER A 151 21.78 -7.08 11.16
N LEU A 152 22.11 -6.58 9.97
CA LEU A 152 21.66 -7.14 8.69
C LEU A 152 22.83 -7.29 7.71
N ASN A 153 22.72 -8.27 6.81
CA ASN A 153 23.66 -8.46 5.71
C ASN A 153 23.00 -8.12 4.36
N LEU A 154 23.78 -8.14 3.28
CA LEU A 154 23.26 -7.87 1.94
C LEU A 154 22.25 -8.90 1.43
N LEU A 155 22.26 -10.13 1.96
CA LEU A 155 21.25 -11.13 1.60
C LEU A 155 19.87 -10.72 2.09
N ALA A 156 19.77 -10.06 3.25
CA ALA A 156 18.50 -9.51 3.72
C ALA A 156 17.95 -8.42 2.77
N ALA A 157 18.83 -7.61 2.18
CA ALA A 157 18.45 -6.62 1.18
C ALA A 157 17.98 -7.27 -0.13
N ALA A 158 18.71 -8.29 -0.62
CA ALA A 158 18.30 -9.06 -1.80
C ALA A 158 16.97 -9.79 -1.57
N TRP A 159 16.78 -10.37 -0.38
CA TRP A 159 15.57 -11.09 -0.01
C TRP A 159 14.34 -10.17 -0.03
N ILE A 160 14.41 -8.98 0.57
CA ILE A 160 13.24 -8.09 0.57
C ILE A 160 12.89 -7.58 -0.82
N GLN A 161 13.89 -7.40 -1.70
CA GLN A 161 13.63 -7.10 -3.12
C GLN A 161 12.99 -8.29 -3.85
N PHE A 162 13.47 -9.51 -3.59
CA PHE A 162 12.87 -10.74 -4.11
C PHE A 162 11.39 -10.87 -3.69
N GLN A 163 11.07 -10.55 -2.43
CA GLN A 163 9.69 -10.53 -1.98
C GLN A 163 8.84 -9.47 -2.69
N VAL A 164 9.37 -8.28 -2.96
CA VAL A 164 8.63 -7.24 -3.71
C VAL A 164 8.31 -7.72 -5.14
N HIS A 165 9.21 -8.48 -5.78
CA HIS A 165 8.97 -9.07 -7.10
C HIS A 165 7.83 -10.11 -7.10
N ASP A 166 7.55 -10.74 -5.96
CA ASP A 166 6.42 -11.66 -5.77
C ASP A 166 5.12 -10.87 -5.46
N TRP A 167 5.20 -9.82 -4.65
CA TRP A 167 4.01 -9.21 -4.05
C TRP A 167 3.25 -8.22 -4.94
N PHE A 168 3.94 -7.26 -5.57
CA PHE A 168 3.24 -6.20 -6.30
C PHE A 168 4.09 -5.46 -7.33
N PHE A 169 3.40 -4.94 -8.34
CA PHE A 169 3.93 -4.03 -9.35
C PHE A 169 2.82 -3.05 -9.78
N HIS A 170 3.18 -1.83 -10.14
CA HIS A 170 2.25 -0.87 -10.74
C HIS A 170 2.38 -0.91 -12.26
N GLN A 171 1.27 -1.07 -12.99
CA GLN A 171 1.28 -0.90 -14.44
C GLN A 171 1.75 0.52 -14.78
N MET A 172 2.69 0.63 -15.72
CA MET A 172 3.19 1.91 -16.21
C MET A 172 2.37 2.35 -17.41
N GLN A 173 2.10 3.66 -17.49
CA GLN A 173 1.59 4.30 -18.70
C GLN A 173 2.74 4.42 -19.71
N THR A 174 2.50 4.11 -20.98
CA THR A 174 3.54 4.13 -22.03
C THR A 174 3.56 5.43 -22.83
N GLU A 175 2.50 6.22 -22.75
CA GLU A 175 2.28 7.39 -23.63
C GLU A 175 2.49 8.73 -22.93
N ASP A 176 2.35 8.77 -21.60
CA ASP A 176 2.41 10.00 -20.81
C ASP A 176 3.46 9.89 -19.70
N ASN A 177 4.29 10.92 -19.58
CA ASN A 177 5.40 10.99 -18.64
C ASN A 177 5.34 12.30 -17.87
N TYR A 178 5.74 12.25 -16.60
CA TYR A 178 6.10 13.45 -15.86
C TYR A 178 7.41 14.03 -16.40
N GLN A 179 7.44 15.35 -16.47
CA GLN A 179 8.59 16.14 -16.88
C GLN A 179 9.05 16.97 -15.70
N VAL A 180 9.99 16.43 -14.91
CA VAL A 180 10.50 17.10 -13.71
C VAL A 180 11.62 18.05 -14.13
N PRO A 181 11.46 19.38 -13.97
CA PRO A 181 12.51 20.32 -14.33
C PRO A 181 13.71 20.15 -13.39
N LEU A 182 14.92 20.17 -13.94
CA LEU A 182 16.14 20.10 -13.16
C LEU A 182 16.50 21.48 -12.60
N PRO A 183 16.93 21.57 -11.33
CA PRO A 183 17.53 22.79 -10.81
C PRO A 183 18.75 23.25 -11.64
N PRO A 184 19.08 24.55 -11.65
CA PRO A 184 20.29 25.04 -12.31
C PRO A 184 21.55 24.36 -11.75
N GLY A 185 22.40 23.84 -12.65
CA GLY A 185 23.65 23.17 -12.27
C GLY A 185 23.51 21.73 -11.79
N ASP A 186 22.32 21.13 -11.89
CA ASP A 186 22.09 19.71 -11.61
C ASP A 186 22.93 18.81 -12.54
N ASP A 187 23.48 17.73 -11.98
CA ASP A 187 24.38 16.79 -12.67
C ASP A 187 23.64 15.66 -13.40
N TRP A 188 22.31 15.63 -13.34
CA TRP A 188 21.52 14.61 -14.01
C TRP A 188 21.73 14.66 -15.54
N PRO A 189 22.02 13.51 -16.20
CA PRO A 189 22.33 13.47 -17.62
C PRO A 189 21.07 13.66 -18.48
N SER A 190 20.66 14.92 -18.65
CA SER A 190 19.53 15.34 -19.47
C SER A 190 19.97 16.29 -20.59
N LYS A 191 19.32 16.17 -21.76
CA LYS A 191 19.58 17.05 -22.92
C LYS A 191 18.76 18.34 -22.90
N ASP A 192 17.59 18.32 -22.25
CA ASP A 192 16.60 19.40 -22.26
C ASP A 192 16.37 20.03 -20.87
N GLY A 193 17.21 19.67 -19.90
CA GLY A 193 17.13 20.16 -18.53
C GLY A 193 15.96 19.58 -17.73
N LYS A 194 15.43 18.42 -18.15
CA LYS A 194 14.32 17.73 -17.49
C LYS A 194 14.63 16.25 -17.23
N MET A 195 14.07 15.72 -16.15
CA MET A 195 14.04 14.29 -15.85
C MET A 195 12.66 13.72 -16.19
N THR A 196 12.65 12.73 -17.08
CA THR A 196 11.43 12.05 -17.54
C THR A 196 11.12 10.86 -16.64
N LEU A 197 9.89 10.78 -16.12
CA LEU A 197 9.42 9.66 -15.31
C LEU A 197 8.07 9.13 -15.84
N PRO A 198 7.86 7.81 -15.96
CA PRO A 198 6.58 7.25 -16.39
C PRO A 198 5.47 7.55 -15.39
N LYS A 199 4.27 7.82 -15.89
CA LYS A 199 3.06 7.86 -15.04
C LYS A 199 2.60 6.43 -14.71
N THR A 200 1.86 6.29 -13.61
CA THR A 200 1.20 5.05 -13.17
C THR A 200 -0.31 5.21 -13.24
#